data_AF-A0A392RKF1-F1
#
_entry.id   AF-A0A392RKF1-F1
#
_cell.length_a   1.000
_cell.length_b   1.000
_cell.length_c   1.000
_cell.angle_alpha   90.00
_cell.angle_beta   90.00
_cell.angle_gamma   90.00
#
_symmetry.space_group_name_H-M   'P 1'
#
loop_
_entity.id
_entity.type
_entity.pdbx_description
1 polymer ?
#
loop_
_entity_poly.entity_id
_entity_poly.type
_entity_poly.pdbx_seq_one_letter_code
_entity_poly.pdbx_strand_id
1 'polypeptide(L)'
;MSYPLSSIFTDVTATAMQLEYPLTKQYRRCFDPIAASCHGILLFAIDNVSVVLWNPSIRKFTKLPSLEESLYGYGFSFGYDHSGDSYK
;
A
#
# COMPACT_ATOMS: atom_id res chain seq x y z
N MET A 1 1.27 29.09 14.29
CA MET A 1 2.01 28.16 15.15
C MET A 1 2.72 27.16 14.26
N SER A 2 4.05 27.14 14.28
CA SER A 2 4.87 26.17 13.52
C SER A 2 5.31 25.10 14.50
N TYR A 3 4.79 23.88 14.35
CA TYR A 3 5.22 22.73 15.13
C TYR A 3 6.27 22.01 14.30
N PRO A 4 7.54 21.95 14.73
CA PRO A 4 8.56 21.25 13.96
C PRO A 4 8.23 19.75 13.95
N LEU A 5 8.33 19.12 12.76
CA LEU A 5 8.06 17.69 12.56
C LEU A 5 8.89 16.81 13.53
N SER A 6 10.06 17.28 13.95
CA SER A 6 10.91 16.61 14.94
C SER A 6 10.21 16.36 16.28
N SER A 7 9.25 17.20 16.68
CA SER A 7 8.54 17.07 17.96
C SER A 7 7.58 15.88 18.02
N ILE A 8 7.18 15.31 16.88
CA ILE A 8 6.24 14.17 16.81
C ILE A 8 7.01 12.84 16.90
N PHE A 9 8.24 12.80 16.38
CA PHE A 9 8.98 11.55 16.20
C PHE A 9 9.98 11.23 17.32
N THR A 10 10.22 12.14 18.25
CA THR A 10 11.20 11.93 19.33
C THR A 10 10.71 11.07 20.50
N ASP A 11 9.40 10.99 20.73
CA ASP A 11 8.83 10.23 21.86
C ASP A 11 8.12 8.92 21.45
N VAL A 12 7.98 8.67 20.16
CA VAL A 12 7.34 7.44 19.67
C VAL A 12 8.40 6.36 19.51
N THR A 13 8.50 5.47 20.49
CA THR A 13 9.23 4.22 20.31
C THR A 13 8.45 3.36 19.31
N ALA A 14 8.82 3.42 18.03
CA ALA A 14 8.20 2.60 17.00
C ALA A 14 8.61 1.13 17.20
N THR A 15 7.67 0.29 17.65
CA THR A 15 7.89 -1.16 17.66
C THR A 15 7.82 -1.68 16.24
N ALA A 16 8.98 -1.99 15.66
CA ALA A 16 9.04 -2.66 14.37
C ALA A 16 8.60 -4.12 14.53
N MET A 17 7.60 -4.53 13.75
CA MET A 17 7.16 -5.91 13.66
C MET A 17 7.48 -6.43 12.26
N GLN A 18 8.19 -7.55 12.17
CA GLN A 18 8.35 -8.26 10.92
C GLN A 18 7.03 -8.95 10.58
N LEU A 19 6.48 -8.64 9.42
CA LEU A 19 5.26 -9.28 8.91
C LEU A 19 5.62 -10.18 7.73
N GLU A 20 4.96 -11.33 7.66
CA GLU A 20 5.06 -12.18 6.48
C GLU A 20 4.28 -11.55 5.33
N TYR A 21 4.92 -11.47 4.16
CA TYR A 21 4.27 -10.99 2.96
C TYR A 21 3.12 -11.94 2.59
N PRO A 22 1.88 -11.45 2.49
CA PRO A 22 0.69 -12.31 2.36
C PRO A 22 0.57 -12.97 0.99
N LEU A 23 1.29 -12.46 -0.02
CA LEU A 23 1.22 -12.98 -1.38
C LEU A 23 2.22 -14.13 -1.56
N THR A 24 1.74 -15.22 -2.15
CA THR A 24 2.49 -16.47 -2.29
C THR A 24 3.74 -16.29 -3.14
N LYS A 25 4.68 -17.25 -3.03
CA LYS A 25 5.95 -17.26 -3.79
C LYS A 25 5.78 -17.18 -5.32
N GLN A 26 4.57 -17.37 -5.85
CA GLN A 26 4.26 -17.24 -7.28
C GLN A 26 4.39 -15.81 -7.80
N TYR A 27 4.19 -14.80 -6.95
CA TYR A 27 4.33 -13.37 -7.30
C TYR A 27 5.76 -12.84 -7.09
N ARG A 28 6.74 -13.71 -6.79
CA ARG A 28 8.15 -13.30 -6.66
C ARG A 28 8.82 -13.02 -8.00
N ARG A 29 8.24 -12.16 -8.83
CA ARG A 29 9.08 -11.39 -9.76
C ARG A 29 9.78 -10.32 -8.93
N CYS A 30 11.05 -10.08 -9.23
CA CYS A 30 11.92 -9.22 -8.45
C CYS A 30 11.25 -7.87 -8.15
N PHE A 31 10.87 -7.67 -6.88
CA PHE A 31 10.33 -6.44 -6.30
C PHE A 31 8.97 -5.99 -6.85
N ASP A 32 7.90 -6.39 -6.17
CA ASP A 32 6.59 -5.73 -6.27
C ASP A 32 6.71 -4.35 -5.58
N PRO A 33 6.78 -3.22 -6.32
CA PRO A 33 6.95 -1.92 -5.69
C PRO A 33 5.68 -1.55 -4.92
N ILE A 34 5.87 -0.92 -3.76
CA ILE A 34 4.79 -0.20 -3.07
C ILE A 34 4.50 1.04 -3.90
N ALA A 35 3.32 1.10 -4.50
CA ALA A 35 2.89 2.21 -5.33
C ALA A 35 2.37 3.38 -4.49
N ALA A 36 1.63 3.09 -3.41
CA ALA A 36 1.01 4.09 -2.57
C ALA A 36 0.63 3.53 -1.18
N SER A 37 0.32 4.44 -0.24
CA SER A 37 -0.23 4.11 1.07
C SER A 37 -1.30 5.11 1.49
N CYS A 38 -2.39 4.64 2.08
CA CYS A 38 -3.47 5.47 2.64
C CYS A 38 -4.04 4.78 3.89
N HIS A 39 -4.13 5.50 5.01
CA HIS A 39 -4.67 4.99 6.28
C HIS A 39 -4.09 3.62 6.74
N GLY A 40 -2.79 3.42 6.53
CA GLY A 40 -2.13 2.16 6.87
C GLY A 40 -2.42 1.01 5.91
N ILE A 41 -3.22 1.22 4.87
CA ILE A 41 -3.39 0.32 3.73
C ILE A 41 -2.26 0.61 2.74
N LEU A 42 -1.67 -0.44 2.20
CA LEU A 42 -0.59 -0.42 1.23
C LEU A 42 -1.09 -0.93 -0.13
N LEU A 43 -0.64 -0.32 -1.22
CA LEU A 43 -0.92 -0.74 -2.59
C LEU A 43 0.36 -1.29 -3.22
N PHE A 44 0.32 -2.54 -3.69
CA PHE A 44 1.42 -3.23 -4.38
C PHE A 44 1.08 -3.44 -5.86
N ALA A 45 2.06 -3.26 -6.73
CA ALA A 45 1.99 -3.78 -8.10
C ALA A 45 2.64 -5.16 -8.14
N ILE A 46 1.82 -6.20 -8.32
CA ILE A 46 2.26 -7.61 -8.24
C ILE A 46 2.56 -8.24 -9.60
N ASP A 47 2.19 -7.54 -10.68
CA ASP A 47 2.41 -7.90 -12.06
C ASP A 47 2.30 -6.63 -12.92
N ASN A 48 2.67 -6.71 -14.20
CA ASN A 48 2.48 -5.63 -15.17
C ASN A 48 1.01 -5.32 -15.50
N VAL A 49 0.02 -5.89 -14.81
CA VAL A 49 -1.42 -5.65 -15.06
C VAL A 49 -2.27 -5.70 -13.79
N SER A 50 -1.71 -6.06 -12.63
CA SER A 50 -2.48 -6.30 -11.40
C SER A 50 -1.89 -5.56 -10.21
N VAL A 51 -2.79 -5.03 -9.38
CA VAL A 51 -2.44 -4.40 -8.11
C VAL A 51 -3.20 -5.05 -6.95
N VAL A 52 -2.58 -5.02 -5.77
CA VAL A 52 -3.13 -5.58 -4.53
C VAL A 52 -3.15 -4.52 -3.46
N LEU A 53 -4.30 -4.37 -2.80
CA LEU A 53 -4.44 -3.63 -1.56
C LEU A 53 -4.19 -4.56 -0.38
N TRP A 54 -3.38 -4.12 0.57
CA TRP A 54 -3.07 -4.87 1.77
C TRP A 54 -3.13 -4.00 3.01
N ASN A 55 -3.88 -4.44 4.01
CA ASN A 55 -3.84 -3.86 5.34
C ASN A 55 -3.03 -4.79 6.27
N PRO A 56 -1.78 -4.44 6.63
CA PRO A 56 -0.94 -5.26 7.51
C PRO A 56 -1.49 -5.35 8.94
N SER A 57 -2.23 -4.34 9.41
CA SER A 57 -2.79 -4.30 10.77
C SER A 57 -3.90 -5.35 10.98
N ILE A 58 -4.71 -5.62 9.95
CA ILE A 58 -5.76 -6.66 10.01
C ILE A 58 -5.41 -7.91 9.20
N ARG A 59 -4.22 -7.94 8.60
CA ARG A 59 -3.70 -9.03 7.75
C ARG A 59 -4.62 -9.45 6.61
N LYS A 60 -5.42 -8.51 6.08
CA LYS A 60 -6.31 -8.75 4.94
C LYS A 60 -5.76 -8.10 3.69
N PHE A 61 -5.89 -8.79 2.56
CA PHE A 61 -5.56 -8.24 1.24
C PHE A 61 -6.74 -8.42 0.29
N THR A 62 -6.75 -7.61 -0.77
CA THR A 62 -7.72 -7.71 -1.86
C THR A 62 -7.00 -7.39 -3.16
N LYS A 63 -7.18 -8.26 -4.15
CA LYS A 63 -6.68 -8.05 -5.50
C LYS A 63 -7.70 -7.19 -6.27
N LEU A 64 -7.23 -6.10 -6.87
CA LEU A 64 -8.07 -5.30 -7.75
C LEU A 64 -8.18 -5.96 -9.13
N PRO A 65 -9.23 -5.63 -9.91
CA PRO A 65 -9.35 -6.10 -11.29
C PRO A 65 -8.07 -5.80 -12.07
N SER A 66 -7.66 -6.73 -12.94
CA SER A 66 -6.52 -6.46 -13.82
C SER A 66 -6.87 -5.29 -14.73
N LEU A 67 -5.96 -4.34 -14.88
CA LEU A 67 -6.12 -3.34 -15.93
C LEU A 67 -5.95 -4.01 -17.30
N GLU A 68 -6.72 -3.53 -18.28
CA GLU A 68 -6.64 -4.00 -19.66
C GLU A 68 -5.30 -3.63 -20.31
N GLU A 69 -4.68 -2.53 -19.88
CA GLU A 69 -3.37 -2.07 -20.36
C GLU A 69 -2.23 -2.39 -19.38
N SER A 70 -1.04 -2.58 -19.95
CA SER A 70 0.15 -2.83 -19.14
C SER A 70 0.49 -1.64 -18.25
N LEU A 71 0.82 -1.91 -16.99
CA LEU A 71 1.21 -0.95 -15.97
C LEU A 71 2.61 -0.34 -16.20
N TYR A 72 3.30 -0.65 -17.31
CA TYR A 72 4.61 -0.10 -17.60
C TYR A 72 4.53 1.43 -17.82
N GLY A 73 5.07 2.20 -16.88
CA GLY A 73 5.17 3.66 -16.97
C GLY A 73 4.00 4.44 -16.35
N TYR A 74 2.95 3.76 -15.88
CA TYR A 74 1.85 4.40 -15.16
C TYR A 74 2.04 4.30 -13.64
N GLY A 75 1.89 5.42 -12.94
CA GLY A 75 1.86 5.46 -11.48
C GLY A 75 0.46 5.15 -10.96
N PHE A 76 0.35 4.29 -9.94
CA PHE A 76 -0.92 4.01 -9.25
C PHE A 76 -0.99 4.82 -7.97
N SER A 77 -2.17 5.38 -7.73
CA SER A 77 -2.51 5.96 -6.44
C SER A 77 -3.89 5.47 -6.06
N PHE A 78 -4.17 5.49 -4.77
CA PHE A 78 -5.49 5.24 -4.25
C PHE A 78 -5.71 6.19 -3.07
N GLY A 79 -6.96 6.51 -2.80
CA GLY A 79 -7.32 7.47 -1.78
C GLY A 79 -8.65 7.16 -1.13
N TYR A 80 -8.85 7.71 0.05
CA TYR A 80 -10.14 7.67 0.72
C TYR A 80 -10.96 8.88 0.29
N ASP A 81 -12.09 8.61 -0.37
CA ASP A 81 -13.10 9.61 -0.69
C ASP A 81 -14.04 9.78 0.52
N HIS A 82 -13.88 10.89 1.22
CA HIS A 82 -14.70 11.19 2.39
C HIS A 82 -16.17 11.46 2.03
N SER A 83 -16.46 11.92 0.82
CA SER A 83 -17.83 12.25 0.41
C SER A 83 -18.67 11.00 0.17
N GLY A 84 -18.04 9.93 -0.34
CA GLY A 84 -18.68 8.65 -0.62
C GLY A 84 -18.32 7.53 0.36
N ASP A 85 -17.63 7.84 1.47
CA ASP A 85 -17.12 6.89 2.47
C ASP A 85 -16.51 5.61 1.84
N SER A 86 -15.67 5.79 0.82
CA SER A 86 -15.14 4.68 0.05
C SER A 86 -13.70 4.92 -0.40
N TYR A 87 -12.95 3.84 -0.56
CA TYR A 87 -11.63 3.89 -1.19
C TYR A 87 -11.78 3.87 -2.72
N LYS A 88 -11.04 4.73 -3.40
CA LYS A 88 -10.95 4.84 -4.86
C LYS A 88 -9.54 4.58 -5.33
#